data_AF-A0A833U9S0-F1
#
_entry.id   AF-A0A833U9S0-F1
#
_cell.length_a   1.000
_cell.length_b   1.000
_cell.length_c   1.000
_cell.angle_alpha   90.00
_cell.angle_beta   90.00
_cell.angle_gamma   90.00
#
_symmetry.space_group_name_H-M   'P 1'
#
loop_
_entity.id
_entity.type
_entity.pdbx_description
1 polymer ?
#
loop_
_entity_poly.entity_id
_entity_poly.type
_entity_poly.pdbx_seq_one_letter_code
_entity_poly.pdbx_strand_id
1 'polypeptide(L)'
;MFWDLGSKTKIMQDLTNAMGSMYAAVLFLGVQNASSVQPVVAIERTVFYRERAAGMYSALPYAFGQVAIEIPYIFMQSAVYGIIVYAMIGFEWTAAKFFWYLFFMFFTLLYFTFYGMMS
;
A
#
# COMPACT_ATOMS: atom_id res chain seq x y z
N MET A 1 20.44 0.05 -4.74
CA MET A 1 20.30 -0.84 -5.92
C MET A 1 19.31 -0.28 -6.96
N PHE A 2 18.28 0.49 -6.58
CA PHE A 2 17.26 1.08 -7.47
C PHE A 2 17.63 2.42 -8.14
N TRP A 3 18.90 2.84 -8.07
CA TRP A 3 19.28 4.20 -8.50
C TRP A 3 19.58 4.22 -10.00
N ASP A 4 18.97 5.17 -10.71
CA ASP A 4 19.22 5.49 -12.14
C ASP A 4 18.93 4.34 -13.14
N LEU A 5 17.87 3.57 -12.89
CA LEU A 5 17.38 2.54 -13.82
C LEU A 5 16.66 3.13 -15.04
N GLY A 6 16.13 4.36 -14.95
CA GLY A 6 15.44 5.04 -16.05
C GLY A 6 16.33 5.29 -17.28
N SER A 7 17.66 5.41 -17.10
CA SER A 7 18.63 5.67 -18.17
C SER A 7 19.09 4.40 -18.92
N LYS A 8 18.89 3.21 -18.35
CA LYS A 8 19.41 1.92 -18.87
C LYS A 8 18.36 1.06 -19.58
N THR A 9 17.66 1.61 -20.56
CA THR A 9 16.60 0.90 -21.32
C THR A 9 17.09 0.19 -22.59
N LYS A 10 18.40 0.24 -22.90
CA LYS A 10 18.94 -0.25 -24.18
C LYS A 10 19.11 -1.77 -24.27
N ILE A 11 19.15 -2.48 -23.14
CA ILE A 11 19.38 -3.93 -23.07
C ILE A 11 18.14 -4.61 -22.47
N MET A 12 17.60 -5.65 -23.11
CA MET A 12 16.42 -6.37 -22.60
C MET A 12 16.60 -6.95 -21.20
N GLN A 13 17.83 -7.36 -20.85
CA GLN A 13 18.17 -7.87 -19.53
C GLN A 13 18.06 -6.78 -18.45
N ASP A 14 18.51 -5.56 -18.74
CA ASP A 14 18.39 -4.42 -17.82
C ASP A 14 16.92 -4.03 -17.61
N LEU A 15 16.10 -4.07 -18.68
CA LEU A 15 14.67 -3.85 -18.59
C LEU A 15 13.97 -4.92 -17.74
N THR A 16 14.33 -6.19 -17.92
CA THR A 16 13.75 -7.31 -17.15
C THR A 16 14.14 -7.22 -15.67
N ASN A 17 15.39 -6.84 -15.38
CA ASN A 17 15.86 -6.61 -14.01
C ASN A 17 15.14 -5.42 -13.36
N ALA A 18 14.93 -4.33 -14.11
CA ALA A 18 14.16 -3.18 -13.63
C ALA A 18 12.72 -3.57 -13.28
N MET A 19 12.01 -4.26 -14.20
CA MET A 19 10.64 -4.71 -13.98
C MET A 19 10.53 -5.70 -12.82
N GLY A 20 11.43 -6.69 -12.75
CA GLY A 20 11.45 -7.67 -11.67
C GLY A 20 11.73 -7.05 -10.30
N SER A 21 12.67 -6.09 -10.25
CA SER A 21 12.99 -5.39 -9.00
C SER A 21 11.84 -4.49 -8.53
N MET A 22 11.14 -3.79 -9.43
CA MET A 22 9.94 -3.02 -9.10
C MET A 22 8.83 -3.94 -8.57
N TYR A 23 8.59 -5.08 -9.24
CA TYR A 23 7.59 -6.06 -8.80
C TYR A 23 7.90 -6.61 -7.40
N ALA A 24 9.15 -7.02 -7.16
CA ALA A 24 9.59 -7.51 -5.85
C ALA A 24 9.45 -6.44 -4.75
N ALA A 25 9.78 -5.18 -5.07
CA ALA A 25 9.64 -4.07 -4.13
C ALA A 25 8.18 -3.83 -3.72
N VAL A 26 7.26 -3.83 -4.69
CA VAL A 26 5.81 -3.65 -4.43
C VAL A 26 5.26 -4.80 -3.61
N LEU A 27 5.60 -6.06 -3.95
CA LEU A 27 5.16 -7.21 -3.17
C LEU A 27 5.67 -7.17 -1.73
N PHE A 28 6.97 -6.89 -1.54
CA PHE A 28 7.57 -6.84 -0.22
C PHE A 28 6.88 -5.77 0.64
N LEU A 29 6.67 -4.58 0.10
CA LEU A 29 5.95 -3.50 0.80
C LEU A 29 4.48 -3.82 1.06
N GLY A 30 3.80 -4.47 0.11
CA GLY A 30 2.42 -4.93 0.30
C GLY A 30 2.31 -5.88 1.48
N VAL A 31 3.20 -6.88 1.57
CA VAL A 31 3.24 -7.84 2.68
C VAL A 31 3.57 -7.15 4.01
N GLN A 32 4.54 -6.24 4.04
CA GLN A 32 4.87 -5.50 5.27
C GLN A 32 3.70 -4.65 5.77
N ASN A 33 2.96 -4.00 4.86
CA ASN A 33 1.76 -3.25 5.22
C ASN A 33 0.66 -4.14 5.79
N ALA A 34 0.40 -5.29 5.16
CA ALA A 34 -0.57 -6.26 5.67
C ALA A 34 -0.22 -6.75 7.08
N SER A 35 1.06 -7.11 7.32
CA SER A 35 1.54 -7.57 8.62
C SER A 35 1.52 -6.48 9.69
N SER A 36 1.68 -5.20 9.31
CA SER A 36 1.65 -4.07 10.25
C SER A 36 0.23 -3.76 10.74
N VAL A 37 -0.80 -4.02 9.93
CA VAL A 37 -2.20 -3.73 10.27
C VAL A 37 -2.83 -4.87 11.09
N GLN A 38 -2.37 -6.12 10.91
CA GLN A 38 -2.85 -7.29 11.67
C GLN A 38 -2.90 -7.10 13.20
N PRO A 39 -1.83 -6.65 13.90
CA PRO A 39 -1.86 -6.51 15.36
C PRO A 39 -2.81 -5.41 15.84
N VAL A 40 -2.96 -4.32 15.06
CA VAL A 40 -3.89 -3.23 15.38
C VAL A 40 -5.33 -3.74 15.35
N VAL A 41 -5.70 -4.42 14.27
CA VAL A 41 -7.05 -4.99 14.11
C VAL A 41 -7.32 -6.11 15.10
N ALA A 42 -6.31 -6.90 15.47
CA ALA A 42 -6.47 -7.94 16.49
C ALA A 42 -6.87 -7.36 17.85
N ILE A 43 -6.25 -6.24 18.27
CA ILE A 43 -6.59 -5.56 19.53
C ILE A 43 -8.00 -4.98 19.44
N GLU A 44 -8.32 -4.27 18.36
CA GLU A 44 -9.64 -3.65 18.19
C GLU A 44 -10.78 -4.69 18.13
N ARG A 45 -10.55 -5.84 17.48
CA ARG A 45 -11.50 -6.98 17.47
C ARG A 45 -11.82 -7.44 18.89
N THR A 46 -10.85 -7.55 19.80
CA THR A 46 -11.11 -7.98 21.18
C THR A 46 -11.98 -6.99 21.96
N VAL A 47 -11.83 -5.70 21.70
CA VAL A 47 -12.67 -4.64 22.28
C VAL A 47 -14.08 -4.68 21.68
N PHE A 48 -14.19 -4.83 20.36
CA PHE A 48 -15.47 -4.94 19.66
C PHE A 48 -16.31 -6.11 20.17
N TYR A 49 -15.71 -7.28 20.43
CA TYR A 49 -16.44 -8.42 21.01
C TYR A 49 -17.01 -8.12 22.41
N ARG A 50 -16.33 -7.30 23.22
CA ARG A 50 -16.83 -6.86 24.53
C ARG A 50 -17.96 -5.85 24.41
N GLU A 51 -17.83 -4.86 23.53
CA GLU A 51 -18.84 -3.83 23.31
C GLU A 51 -20.10 -4.36 22.62
N ARG A 52 -19.94 -5.34 21.72
CA ARG A 52 -21.05 -6.06 21.10
C ARG A 52 -21.80 -6.92 22.11
N ALA A 53 -21.10 -7.57 23.04
CA ALA A 53 -21.75 -8.29 24.15
C ALA A 53 -22.52 -7.36 25.09
N ALA A 54 -22.10 -6.09 25.21
CA ALA A 54 -22.82 -5.04 25.93
C ALA A 54 -23.98 -4.40 25.12
N GLY A 55 -24.18 -4.79 23.86
CA GLY A 55 -25.27 -4.31 23.01
C GLY A 55 -25.10 -2.88 22.47
N MET A 56 -23.88 -2.32 22.49
CA MET A 56 -23.66 -0.91 22.17
C MET A 56 -23.64 -0.57 20.67
N TYR A 57 -23.06 -1.43 19.80
CA TYR A 57 -22.98 -1.20 18.35
C TYR A 57 -23.05 -2.47 17.51
N SER A 58 -23.53 -2.33 16.27
CA SER A 58 -23.54 -3.37 15.24
C SER A 58 -22.18 -3.48 14.52
N ALA A 59 -21.92 -4.61 13.85
CA ALA A 59 -20.67 -4.85 13.12
C ALA A 59 -20.50 -3.96 11.88
N LEU A 60 -21.60 -3.47 11.30
CA LEU A 60 -21.57 -2.67 10.06
C LEU A 60 -20.98 -1.26 10.27
N PRO A 61 -21.43 -0.45 11.25
CA PRO A 61 -20.82 0.85 11.54
C PRO A 61 -19.31 0.78 11.84
N TYR A 62 -18.87 -0.26 12.54
CA TYR A 62 -17.46 -0.49 12.86
C TYR A 62 -16.63 -0.72 11.60
N ALA A 63 -17.09 -1.59 10.70
CA ALA A 63 -16.40 -1.86 9.43
C ALA A 63 -16.28 -0.61 8.56
N PHE A 64 -17.34 0.21 8.48
CA PHE A 64 -17.30 1.47 7.72
C PHE A 64 -16.35 2.49 8.34
N GLY A 65 -16.32 2.63 9.67
CA GLY A 65 -15.40 3.53 10.36
C GLY A 65 -13.95 3.15 10.14
N GLN A 66 -13.64 1.85 10.22
CA GLN A 66 -12.30 1.33 10.00
C GLN A 66 -11.81 1.58 8.55
N VAL A 67 -12.65 1.29 7.55
CA VAL A 67 -12.33 1.58 6.15
C VAL A 67 -12.12 3.09 5.92
N ALA A 68 -12.92 3.94 6.54
CA ALA A 68 -12.83 5.39 6.39
C ALA A 68 -11.53 5.98 6.97
N ILE A 69 -10.99 5.39 8.04
CA ILE A 69 -9.73 5.82 8.67
C ILE A 69 -8.51 5.30 7.89
N GLU A 70 -8.60 4.09 7.31
CA GLU A 70 -7.51 3.49 6.55
C GLU A 70 -7.25 4.17 5.20
N ILE A 71 -8.28 4.65 4.50
CA ILE A 71 -8.14 5.35 3.21
C ILE A 71 -7.15 6.53 3.26
N PRO A 72 -7.29 7.54 4.15
CA PRO A 72 -6.38 8.67 4.21
C PRO A 72 -4.97 8.27 4.65
N TYR A 73 -4.84 7.27 5.52
CA TYR A 73 -3.54 6.78 5.98
C TYR A 73 -2.75 6.14 4.82
N ILE A 74 -3.39 5.20 4.11
CA ILE A 74 -2.79 4.52 2.95
C ILE A 74 -2.51 5.52 1.83
N PHE A 75 -3.35 6.54 1.64
CA PHE A 75 -3.12 7.60 0.65
C PHE A 75 -1.88 8.42 0.97
N MET A 76 -1.71 8.84 2.23
CA MET A 76 -0.52 9.58 2.63
C MET A 76 0.75 8.73 2.49
N GLN A 77 0.67 7.46 2.89
CA GLN A 77 1.80 6.54 2.77
C GLN A 77 2.18 6.26 1.31
N SER A 78 1.20 6.03 0.43
CA SER A 78 1.45 5.80 -0.99
C SER A 78 1.99 7.04 -1.70
N ALA A 79 1.57 8.25 -1.27
CA ALA A 79 2.09 9.50 -1.79
C ALA A 79 3.55 9.72 -1.40
N VAL A 80 3.90 9.56 -0.12
CA VAL A 80 5.29 9.73 0.35
C VAL A 80 6.20 8.71 -0.30
N TYR A 81 5.81 7.44 -0.30
CA TYR A 81 6.59 6.38 -0.93
C TYR A 81 6.70 6.59 -2.46
N GLY A 82 5.59 6.95 -3.09
CA GLY A 82 5.51 7.20 -4.52
C GLY A 82 6.48 8.28 -4.97
N ILE A 83 6.55 9.41 -4.27
CA ILE A 83 7.46 10.52 -4.57
C ILE A 83 8.93 10.08 -4.46
N ILE A 84 9.28 9.37 -3.38
CA ILE A 84 10.66 8.94 -3.12
C ILE A 84 11.12 7.96 -4.20
N VAL A 85 10.33 6.91 -4.48
CA VAL A 85 10.73 5.87 -5.44
C VAL A 85 10.73 6.38 -6.87
N TYR A 86 9.76 7.22 -7.22
CA TYR A 86 9.73 7.84 -8.54
C TYR A 86 10.96 8.72 -8.79
N ALA A 87 11.38 9.48 -7.77
CA ALA A 87 12.61 10.28 -7.83
C ALA A 87 13.88 9.40 -7.88
N MET A 88 13.94 8.29 -7.14
CA MET A 88 15.10 7.39 -7.12
C MET A 88 15.31 6.63 -8.44
N ILE A 89 14.24 6.20 -9.10
CA ILE A 89 14.33 5.45 -10.37
C ILE A 89 14.74 6.37 -11.52
N GLY A 90 14.46 7.67 -11.41
CA GLY A 90 14.75 8.66 -12.45
C GLY A 90 13.76 8.60 -13.61
N PHE A 91 12.47 8.36 -13.32
CA PHE A 91 11.43 8.40 -14.35
C PHE A 91 11.25 9.82 -14.93
N GLU A 92 10.79 9.89 -16.18
CA GLU A 92 10.45 11.17 -16.81
C GLU A 92 9.35 11.88 -16.03
N TRP A 93 9.66 13.06 -15.48
CA TRP A 93 8.75 13.91 -14.71
C TRP A 93 7.62 14.47 -15.57
N THR A 94 6.64 13.63 -15.87
CA THR A 94 5.37 14.01 -16.47
C THR A 94 4.27 13.78 -15.45
N ALA A 95 3.48 14.81 -15.16
CA ALA A 95 2.41 14.74 -14.15
C ALA A 95 1.47 13.54 -14.39
N ALA A 96 1.10 13.27 -15.64
CA ALA A 96 0.26 12.13 -15.99
C ALA A 96 0.89 10.78 -15.57
N LYS A 97 2.17 10.56 -15.85
CA LYS A 97 2.88 9.32 -15.49
C LYS A 97 3.02 9.16 -13.97
N PHE A 98 3.26 10.27 -13.27
CA PHE A 98 3.31 10.29 -11.82
C PHE A 98 1.94 9.95 -11.19
N PHE A 99 0.85 10.55 -11.66
CA PHE A 99 -0.49 10.24 -11.15
C PHE A 99 -0.90 8.78 -11.45
N TRP A 100 -0.54 8.24 -12.60
CA TRP A 100 -0.74 6.82 -12.89
C TRP A 100 0.04 5.91 -11.94
N TYR A 101 1.31 6.24 -11.67
CA TYR A 101 2.13 5.48 -10.72
C TYR A 101 1.53 5.54 -9.31
N LEU A 102 1.14 6.72 -8.85
CA LEU A 102 0.47 6.93 -7.56
C LEU A 102 -0.83 6.12 -7.47
N PHE A 103 -1.64 6.13 -8.52
CA PHE A 103 -2.90 5.38 -8.60
C PHE A 103 -2.66 3.88 -8.44
N PHE A 104 -1.79 3.29 -9.25
CA PHE A 104 -1.52 1.84 -9.16
C PHE A 104 -0.93 1.44 -7.80
N MET A 105 -0.02 2.25 -7.24
CA MET A 105 0.56 2.00 -5.91
C MET A 105 -0.48 2.11 -4.79
N PHE A 106 -1.36 3.12 -4.84
CA PHE A 106 -2.41 3.29 -3.86
C PHE A 106 -3.39 2.10 -3.87
N PHE A 107 -3.85 1.68 -5.05
CA PHE A 107 -4.79 0.56 -5.15
C PHE A 107 -4.17 -0.79 -4.77
N THR A 108 -2.89 -1.02 -5.07
CA THR A 108 -2.21 -2.25 -4.64
C THR A 108 -2.04 -2.29 -3.11
N LEU A 109 -1.60 -1.20 -2.48
CA LEU A 109 -1.48 -1.15 -1.03
C LEU A 109 -2.83 -1.29 -0.34
N LEU A 110 -3.88 -0.63 -0.86
CA LEU A 110 -5.25 -0.75 -0.37
C LEU A 110 -5.75 -2.21 -0.44
N TYR A 111 -5.46 -2.91 -1.53
CA TYR A 111 -5.78 -4.34 -1.66
C TYR A 111 -5.06 -5.20 -0.60
N PHE A 112 -3.76 -5.00 -0.40
CA PHE A 112 -2.98 -5.74 0.60
C PHE A 112 -3.44 -5.45 2.03
N THR A 113 -3.79 -4.20 2.34
CA THR A 113 -4.30 -3.83 3.66
C THR A 113 -5.66 -4.48 3.94
N PHE A 114 -6.61 -4.41 3.00
CA PHE A 114 -7.90 -5.09 3.19
C PHE A 114 -7.77 -6.61 3.29
N TYR A 115 -6.85 -7.22 2.53
CA TYR A 115 -6.55 -8.63 2.66
C TYR A 115 -5.96 -8.97 4.05
N GLY A 116 -5.00 -8.18 4.53
CA GLY A 116 -4.41 -8.31 5.87
C GLY A 116 -5.42 -8.18 7.00
N MET A 117 -6.41 -7.29 6.85
CA MET A 117 -7.49 -7.13 7.82
C MET A 117 -8.50 -8.28 7.83
N MET A 118 -8.58 -9.09 6.77
CA MET A 118 -9.45 -10.28 6.74
C MET A 118 -8.79 -11.51 7.34
N SER A 119 -7.45 -11.58 7.33
CA SER A 119 -6.67 -12.64 8.01
C SER A 119 -6.68 -12.50 9.54
#